data_AF-A0A382EFT7-F1
#
_entry.id   AF-A0A382EFT7-F1
#
_cell.length_a   1.000
_cell.length_b   1.000
_cell.length_c   1.000
_cell.angle_alpha   90.00
_cell.angle_beta   90.00
_cell.angle_gamma   90.00
#
_symmetry.space_group_name_H-M   'P 1'
#
loop_
_entity.id
_entity.type
_entity.pdbx_description
1 polymer ?
#
loop_
_entity_poly.entity_id
_entity_poly.type
_entity_poly.pdbx_seq_one_letter_code
_entity_poly.pdbx_strand_id
1 'polypeptide(L)' 'MSDRISQINLEDEMRKSYLDYAMSVIIGRALPDVRDGLKPVHRRVLYAMKVLGNDHTKPYKKSA' A
#
# COMPACT_ATOMS: atom_id res chain seq x y z
N MET A 1 39.40 5.83 -3.32
CA MET A 1 37.93 5.75 -3.09
C MET A 1 37.71 5.10 -1.74
N SER A 2 37.41 5.88 -0.70
CA SER A 2 37.02 5.33 0.60
C SER A 2 35.50 5.21 0.60
N ASP A 3 35.00 3.97 0.74
CA ASP A 3 33.56 3.70 0.87
C ASP A 3 33.00 4.49 2.05
N ARG A 4 32.02 5.36 1.77
CA ARG A 4 31.30 6.13 2.80
C ARG A 4 30.35 5.20 3.57
N ILE A 5 30.90 4.39 4.46
CA ILE A 5 30.11 3.60 5.41
C ILE A 5 29.71 4.55 6.54
N SER A 6 28.45 4.97 6.56
CA SER A 6 27.87 5.68 7.70
C SER A 6 27.60 4.67 8.80
N GLN A 7 28.23 4.83 9.96
CA GLN A 7 27.82 4.09 11.15
C GLN A 7 26.48 4.66 11.64
N ILE A 8 25.52 3.77 11.89
CA ILE A 8 24.18 4.13 12.37
C ILE A 8 23.97 3.41 13.71
N ASN A 9 23.41 4.11 14.69
CA ASN A 9 23.04 3.48 15.95
C ASN A 9 21.88 2.49 15.72
N LEU A 10 22.06 1.25 16.18
CA LEU A 10 21.08 0.18 16.00
C LEU A 10 19.72 0.51 16.61
N GLU A 11 19.70 1.10 17.80
CA GLU A 11 18.45 1.41 18.52
C GLU A 11 17.63 2.45 17.76
N ASP A 12 18.30 3.49 17.26
CA ASP A 12 17.66 4.55 16.48
C ASP A 12 17.14 4.03 15.14
N GLU A 13 17.92 3.18 14.47
CA GLU A 13 17.51 2.58 13.19
C GLU A 13 16.33 1.63 13.38
N MET A 14 16.34 0.78 14.42
CA MET A 14 15.23 -0.11 14.73
C MET A 14 13.96 0.66 15.04
N ARG A 15 14.03 1.70 15.87
CA ARG A 15 12.88 2.55 16.21
C ARG A 15 12.30 3.21 14.96
N LYS A 16 13.16 3.78 14.12
CA LYS A 16 12.76 4.45 12.88
C LYS A 16 12.11 3.47 11.90
N SER A 17 12.79 2.37 11.58
CA SER A 17 12.30 1.34 10.67
C SER A 17 10.96 0.75 11.14
N TYR A 18 10.82 0.53 12.44
CA TYR A 18 9.56 0.06 13.01
C TYR A 18 8.43 1.07 12.84
N LEU A 19 8.68 2.35 13.17
CA LEU A 19 7.68 3.41 13.03
C LEU A 19 7.28 3.62 11.56
N ASP A 20 8.25 3.65 10.64
CA ASP A 20 8.01 3.80 9.21
C ASP A 20 7.14 2.65 8.67
N TYR A 21 7.46 1.41 9.05
CA TYR A 21 6.66 0.26 8.68
C TYR A 21 5.26 0.33 9.29
N ALA A 22 5.14 0.58 10.60
CA ALA A 22 3.87 0.64 11.31
C ALA A 22 2.93 1.70 10.70
N MET A 23 3.45 2.91 10.44
CA MET A 23 2.69 3.99 9.81
C MET A 23 2.26 3.62 8.40
N SER A 24 3.14 3.00 7.60
CA SER A 24 2.80 2.52 6.26
C SER A 24 1.69 1.47 6.26
N VAL A 25 1.67 0.58 7.27
CA VAL A 25 0.64 -0.45 7.42
C VAL A 25 -0.69 0.20 7.76
N ILE A 26 -0.69 1.07 8.78
CA ILE A 26 -1.91 1.68 9.32
C ILE A 26 -2.63 2.49 8.23
N ILE A 27 -1.89 3.40 7.57
CA ILE A 27 -2.47 4.33 6.59
C ILE A 27 -2.64 3.67 5.22
N GLY A 28 -1.64 2.89 4.78
CA GLY A 28 -1.51 2.46 3.39
C GLY A 28 -2.02 1.05 3.10
N ARG A 29 -2.44 0.28 4.12
CA ARG A 29 -2.80 -1.14 3.92
C ARG A 29 -3.96 -1.61 4.78
N ALA A 30 -3.86 -1.45 6.10
CA ALA A 30 -4.63 -2.23 7.05
C ALA A 30 -5.99 -1.61 7.37
N LEU A 31 -6.07 -0.29 7.55
CA LEU A 31 -7.30 0.39 7.93
C LEU A 31 -8.06 0.91 6.69
N PRO A 32 -9.39 0.83 6.69
CA PRO A 32 -10.22 1.46 5.68
C PRO A 32 -10.31 2.98 5.88
N ASP A 33 -10.56 3.71 4.79
CA ASP A 33 -10.92 5.13 4.87
C ASP A 33 -12.36 5.29 5.33
N VAL A 34 -12.65 6.26 6.20
CA VAL A 34 -14.00 6.47 6.77
C VAL A 34 -15.02 6.90 5.71
N ARG A 35 -14.59 7.54 4.62
CA ARG A 35 -15.48 8.12 3.62
C ARG A 35 -16.15 7.05 2.75
N ASP A 36 -15.44 5.97 2.47
CA ASP A 36 -15.90 4.91 1.56
C ASP A 36 -15.83 3.50 2.19
N GLY A 37 -15.23 3.34 3.36
CA GLY A 37 -15.03 2.04 4.02
C GLY A 37 -14.00 1.15 3.34
N LEU A 38 -13.22 1.65 2.37
CA LEU A 38 -12.33 0.83 1.54
C LEU A 38 -10.87 0.94 1.96
N LYS A 39 -10.21 -0.23 2.02
CA LYS A 39 -8.75 -0.32 2.07
C LYS A 39 -8.14 0.05 0.71
N PRO A 40 -6.87 0.52 0.66
CA PRO A 40 -6.24 0.94 -0.59
C PRO A 40 -6.26 -0.09 -1.71
N VAL A 41 -6.13 -1.40 -1.41
CA VAL A 41 -6.18 -2.46 -2.42
C VAL A 41 -7.56 -2.58 -3.07
N HIS A 42 -8.65 -2.47 -2.30
CA HIS A 42 -10.01 -2.56 -2.83
C HIS A 42 -10.30 -1.40 -3.78
N ARG A 43 -9.90 -0.18 -3.40
CA ARG A 43 -10.07 1.02 -4.23
C ARG A 43 -9.34 0.89 -5.56
N ARG A 44 -8.11 0.35 -5.56
CA ARG A 44 -7.33 0.10 -6.79
C ARG A 44 -8.00 -0.94 -7.68
N VAL A 45 -8.53 -2.03 -7.11
CA VAL A 45 -9.24 -3.06 -7.88
C VAL A 45 -10.50 -2.48 -8.53
N LEU A 46 -11.36 -1.80 -7.78
CA LEU A 46 -12.58 -1.20 -8.32
C LEU A 46 -12.29 -0.13 -9.38
N TYR A 47 -11.26 0.70 -9.14
CA TYR A 47 -10.83 1.68 -10.12
C TYR A 47 -10.30 1.03 -11.41
N ALA A 48 -9.46 0.00 -11.30
CA ALA A 48 -8.96 -0.73 -12.47
C ALA A 48 -10.10 -1.41 -13.24
N MET A 49 -11.05 -2.03 -12.54
CA MET A 49 -12.24 -2.61 -13.17
C MET A 49 -13.03 -1.56 -13.95
N LYS A 50 -13.22 -0.36 -13.38
CA LYS A 50 -13.89 0.75 -14.06
C LYS A 50 -13.12 1.21 -15.31
N VAL A 51 -11.80 1.40 -15.22
CA VAL A 51 -10.95 1.81 -16.35
C VAL A 51 -10.94 0.76 -17.47
N LEU A 52 -10.96 -0.53 -17.12
CA LEU A 52 -11.05 -1.64 -18.07
C LEU A 52 -12.48 -1.88 -18.60
N GLY A 53 -13.46 -1.13 -18.08
CA GLY A 53 -14.87 -1.27 -18.42
C GLY A 53 -15.45 -2.62 -18.03
N ASN A 54 -15.02 -3.22 -16.93
CA ASN A 54 -15.54 -4.48 -16.39
C ASN A 54 -16.80 -4.21 -15.55
N ASP A 55 -17.79 -3.61 -16.19
CA ASP A 55 -19.07 -3.29 -15.57
C ASP A 55 -19.96 -4.53 -15.49
N HIS A 56 -20.91 -4.53 -14.56
CA HIS A 56 -21.84 -5.63 -14.34
C HIS A 56 -22.72 -5.97 -15.57
N THR A 57 -22.82 -5.05 -16.54
CA THR A 57 -23.56 -5.25 -17.78
C THR A 57 -22.77 -6.02 -18.85
N LYS A 58 -21.46 -6.20 -18.66
CA LYS A 58 -20.57 -6.82 -19.65
C LYS A 58 -20.23 -8.26 -19.28
N PRO A 59 -19.85 -9.11 -20.26
CA PRO A 59 -19.38 -10.45 -19.98
C PRO A 59 -18.16 -10.46 -19.06
N TYR A 60 -18.06 -11.52 -18.24
CA TYR A 60 -16.93 -11.70 -17.32
C TYR A 60 -15.60 -11.78 -18.07
N LYS A 61 -14.60 -11.05 -17.56
CA LYS A 61 -13.20 -11.21 -17.97
C LYS A 61 -12.46 -12.11 -16.98
N LYS A 62 -11.44 -12.81 -17.47
CA LYS A 62 -10.56 -13.60 -16.60
C LYS A 62 -9.82 -12.69 -15.64
N SER A 63 -9.55 -13.21 -14.45
CA SER A 63 -8.90 -12.47 -13.37
C SER A 63 -7.40 -12.28 -13.57
N ALA A 64 -6.79 -13.08 -14.44
CA ALA A 64 -5.36 -13.08 -14.78
C ALA A 64 -5.19 -12.92 -16.28
#